data_AF-A0A6G3WSX8-F1
#
_entry.id   AF-A0A6G3WSX8-F1
#
_cell.length_a   1.000
_cell.length_b   1.000
_cell.length_c   1.000
_cell.angle_alpha   90.00
_cell.angle_beta   90.00
_cell.angle_gamma   90.00
#
_symmetry.space_group_name_H-M   'P 1'
#
loop_
_entity.id
_entity.type
_entity.pdbx_description
1 polymer ?
#
loop_
_entity_poly.entity_id
_entity_poly.type
_entity_poly.pdbx_seq_one_letter_code
_entity_poly.pdbx_strand_id
1 'polypeptide(L)'
;RLAGRAADVLGRPFSVRQIFDTPTVAALAARPTTPETALPPLEPGNHEGPLPLSPAQARLWFLSRLQPGPAYHLPFVLTLTGKVDHDALAAAIGDLAERHAVLRTVFPEA
;
A
#
# COMPACT_ATOMS: atom_id res chain seq x y z
N ARG A 1 12.19 -3.49 3.37
CA ARG A 1 12.24 -4.54 4.43
C ARG A 1 13.28 -4.22 5.51
N LEU A 2 14.53 -3.85 5.18
CA LEU A 2 15.57 -3.57 6.18
C LEU A 2 15.20 -2.44 7.16
N ALA A 3 14.85 -1.25 6.66
CA ALA A 3 14.46 -0.10 7.50
C ALA A 3 13.34 -0.44 8.49
N GLY A 4 12.24 -1.02 7.98
CA GLY A 4 11.10 -1.42 8.82
C GLY A 4 11.49 -2.43 9.89
N ARG A 5 12.18 -3.52 9.52
CA ARG A 5 12.63 -4.52 10.51
C ARG A 5 13.62 -3.97 11.53
N ALA A 6 14.55 -3.13 11.09
CA ALA A 6 15.52 -2.50 11.99
C ALA A 6 14.80 -1.59 12.99
N ALA A 7 13.77 -0.86 12.53
CA ALA A 7 12.96 -0.02 13.40
C ALA A 7 12.16 -0.82 14.43
N ASP A 8 11.52 -1.91 14.00
CA ASP A 8 10.76 -2.80 14.88
C ASP A 8 11.65 -3.44 15.96
N VAL A 9 12.82 -3.96 15.58
CA VAL A 9 13.72 -4.69 16.49
C VAL A 9 14.47 -3.76 17.44
N LEU A 10 14.86 -2.57 16.97
CA LEU A 10 15.68 -1.63 17.76
C LEU A 10 14.86 -0.54 18.46
N GLY A 11 13.53 -0.50 18.23
CA GLY A 11 12.62 0.47 18.83
C GLY A 11 12.94 1.91 18.43
N ARG A 12 13.50 2.13 17.24
CA ARG A 12 14.00 3.44 16.77
C ARG A 12 13.65 3.62 15.29
N PRO A 13 13.14 4.79 14.86
CA PRO A 13 12.85 5.00 13.44
C PRO A 13 14.13 4.92 12.60
N PHE A 14 14.03 4.27 11.44
CA PHE A 14 15.07 4.27 10.40
C PHE A 14 14.47 4.72 9.07
N SER A 15 15.03 5.78 8.49
CA SER A 15 14.64 6.20 7.15
C SER A 15 15.42 5.43 6.08
N VAL A 16 14.82 5.29 4.90
CA VAL A 16 15.49 4.68 3.74
C VAL A 16 16.75 5.47 3.38
N ARG A 17 16.70 6.80 3.49
CA ARG A 17 17.85 7.68 3.25
C ARG A 17 19.04 7.33 4.14
N GLN A 18 18.83 7.13 5.45
CA GLN A 18 19.92 6.81 6.38
C GLN A 18 20.68 5.53 5.99
N ILE A 19 19.98 4.53 5.44
CA ILE A 19 20.60 3.29 4.95
C ILE A 19 21.54 3.57 3.78
N PHE A 20 21.17 4.49 2.89
CA PHE A 20 21.99 4.83 1.73
C PHE A 20 23.11 5.82 2.07
N ASP A 21 22.87 6.78 2.96
CA ASP A 21 23.89 7.75 3.41
C ASP A 21 24.98 7.08 4.26
N THR A 22 24.64 6.00 4.96
CA THR A 22 25.57 5.21 5.79
C THR A 22 25.43 3.71 5.50
N PRO A 23 25.98 3.20 4.39
CA PRO A 23 25.69 1.84 3.89
C PRO A 23 26.46 0.73 4.62
N THR A 24 26.84 0.94 5.88
CA THR A 24 27.47 -0.09 6.72
C THR A 24 26.83 -0.11 8.10
N VAL A 25 26.81 -1.29 8.73
CA VAL A 25 26.26 -1.46 10.08
C VAL A 25 27.00 -0.58 11.09
N ALA A 26 28.33 -0.50 10.99
CA ALA A 26 29.14 0.34 11.86
C ALA A 26 28.79 1.82 11.73
N ALA A 27 28.64 2.32 10.49
CA ALA A 27 28.27 3.70 10.25
C ALA A 27 26.83 4.02 10.71
N LEU A 28 25.88 3.11 10.48
CA LEU A 28 24.49 3.24 10.96
C LEU A 28 24.43 3.26 12.49
N ALA A 29 25.18 2.39 13.17
CA ALA A 29 25.22 2.29 14.63
C ALA A 29 25.85 3.52 15.30
N ALA A 30 26.79 4.18 14.63
CA ALA A 30 27.44 5.40 15.12
C ALA A 30 26.55 6.65 15.01
N ARG A 31 25.41 6.59 14.31
CA ARG A 31 24.53 7.75 14.14
C ARG A 31 23.81 8.09 15.45
N PRO A 32 23.72 9.38 15.81
CA PRO A 32 22.89 9.80 16.92
C PRO A 32 21.43 9.45 16.63
N THR A 33 20.72 8.95 17.64
CA THR A 33 19.26 8.86 17.60
C THR A 33 18.69 10.25 17.62
N THR A 34 18.51 10.85 16.45
CA THR A 34 17.62 11.98 16.31
C THR A 34 16.20 11.47 16.54
N PRO A 35 15.39 12.12 17.38
CA PRO A 35 13.97 11.88 17.39
C PRO A 35 13.42 12.38 16.05
N GLU A 36 13.53 11.58 14.99
CA GLU A 36 12.57 11.67 13.90
C GLU A 36 11.21 11.39 14.55
N THR A 37 10.25 12.29 14.31
CA THR A 37 8.86 12.11 14.73
C THR A 37 8.39 10.77 14.16
N ALA A 38 8.40 9.75 15.01
CA ALA A 38 7.85 8.46 14.65
C ALA A 38 6.37 8.70 14.32
N LEU A 39 5.95 8.26 13.13
CA LEU A 39 4.53 8.20 12.83
C LEU A 39 3.87 7.28 13.87
N PRO A 40 2.69 7.64 14.41
CA PRO A 40 1.97 6.75 15.30
C PRO A 40 1.71 5.42 14.58
N PRO A 41 1.63 4.31 15.34
CA PRO A 41 1.30 3.01 14.77
C PRO A 41 -0.05 3.08 14.05
N LEU A 42 -0.19 2.28 12.97
CA LEU A 42 -1.48 2.12 12.32
C LEU A 42 -2.38 1.26 13.20
N GLU A 43 -3.47 1.85 13.66
CA GLU A 43 -4.51 1.15 14.41
C GLU A 43 -5.68 0.82 13.47
N PRO A 44 -6.46 -0.23 13.76
CA PRO A 44 -7.71 -0.48 13.04
C PRO A 44 -8.62 0.74 13.11
N GLY A 45 -8.90 1.37 11.97
CA GLY A 45 -9.82 2.50 11.89
C GLY A 45 -11.29 2.07 12.00
N ASN A 46 -12.18 3.01 12.35
CA ASN A 46 -13.61 2.83 12.11
C ASN A 46 -13.88 2.92 10.60
N HIS A 47 -14.54 1.92 10.04
CA HIS A 47 -14.89 1.84 8.61
C HIS A 47 -16.41 2.02 8.38
N GLU A 48 -17.12 2.56 9.37
CA GLU A 48 -18.54 2.92 9.23
C GLU A 48 -18.69 4.23 8.44
N GLY A 49 -19.48 4.18 7.38
CA GLY A 49 -19.81 5.35 6.57
C GLY A 49 -18.69 5.80 5.61
N PRO A 50 -18.85 6.98 4.99
CA PRO A 50 -17.88 7.50 4.02
C PRO A 50 -16.54 7.84 4.68
N LEU A 51 -15.46 7.30 4.11
CA LEU A 51 -14.09 7.60 4.55
C LEU A 51 -13.46 8.67 3.66
N PRO A 52 -12.60 9.55 4.21
CA PRO A 52 -11.88 10.53 3.41
C PRO A 52 -10.90 9.85 2.45
N LEU A 53 -10.78 10.39 1.25
CA LEU A 53 -9.80 9.93 0.28
C LEU A 53 -8.39 10.26 0.75
N SER A 54 -7.46 9.32 0.57
CA SER A 54 -6.04 9.67 0.59
C SER A 54 -5.74 10.74 -0.48
N PRO A 55 -4.70 11.56 -0.29
CA PRO A 55 -4.31 12.57 -1.30
C PRO A 55 -4.11 11.98 -2.71
N ALA A 56 -3.57 10.76 -2.80
CA ALA A 56 -3.39 10.07 -4.06
C ALA A 56 -4.73 9.65 -4.70
N GLN A 57 -5.67 9.14 -3.90
CA GLN A 57 -7.02 8.81 -4.38
C GLN A 57 -7.78 10.07 -4.83
N ALA A 58 -7.73 11.16 -4.06
CA ALA A 58 -8.37 12.42 -4.44
C ALA A 58 -7.84 12.96 -5.78
N ARG A 59 -6.52 12.89 -5.99
CA ARG A 59 -5.90 13.25 -7.27
C ARG A 59 -6.40 12.39 -8.41
N LEU A 60 -6.39 11.06 -8.25
CA LEU A 60 -6.84 10.15 -9.32
C LEU A 60 -8.33 10.27 -9.61
N TRP A 61 -9.15 10.46 -8.58
CA TRP A 61 -10.57 10.72 -8.72
C TRP A 61 -10.81 11.99 -9.54
N PHE A 62 -10.14 13.10 -9.19
CA PHE A 62 -10.17 14.33 -9.98
C PHE A 62 -9.75 14.12 -11.43
N LEU A 63 -8.63 13.44 -11.67
CA LEU A 63 -8.13 13.18 -13.03
C LEU A 63 -9.08 12.30 -13.85
N SER A 64 -9.69 11.29 -13.24
CA SER A 64 -10.67 10.41 -13.91
C SER A 64 -11.90 11.17 -14.41
N ARG A 65 -12.23 12.31 -13.77
CA ARG A 65 -13.33 13.20 -14.15
C ARG A 65 -12.91 14.26 -15.17
N LEU A 66 -11.73 14.83 -15.01
CA LEU A 66 -11.23 15.87 -15.91
C LEU A 66 -10.88 15.30 -17.30
N GLN A 67 -10.27 14.12 -17.34
CA GLN A 67 -9.88 13.44 -18.58
C GLN A 67 -10.23 11.95 -18.47
N PRO A 68 -11.49 11.58 -18.73
CA PRO A 68 -11.91 10.19 -18.73
C PRO A 68 -11.10 9.39 -19.76
N GLY A 69 -10.58 8.24 -19.35
CA GLY A 69 -9.79 7.38 -20.22
C GLY A 69 -8.98 6.34 -19.47
N PRO A 70 -8.28 5.46 -20.21
CA PRO A 70 -7.59 4.30 -19.64
C PRO A 70 -6.24 4.62 -19.00
N ALA A 71 -5.88 5.90 -18.84
CA ALA A 71 -4.55 6.34 -18.41
C ALA A 71 -4.11 5.75 -17.07
N TYR A 72 -5.07 5.37 -16.22
CA TYR A 72 -4.83 4.75 -14.92
C TYR A 72 -5.36 3.31 -14.82
N HIS A 73 -5.71 2.68 -15.95
CA HIS A 73 -6.03 1.26 -15.96
C HIS A 73 -4.73 0.45 -15.82
N LEU A 74 -4.77 -0.61 -15.01
CA LEU A 74 -3.68 -1.57 -14.84
C LEU A 74 -4.12 -2.92 -15.39
N PRO A 75 -4.10 -3.13 -16.73
CA PRO A 75 -4.49 -4.40 -17.32
C PRO A 75 -3.43 -5.48 -17.03
N PHE A 76 -3.89 -6.65 -16.61
CA PHE A 76 -3.06 -7.83 -16.43
C PHE A 76 -3.60 -8.95 -17.31
N VAL A 77 -2.72 -9.61 -18.07
CA VAL A 77 -3.07 -10.75 -18.92
C VAL A 77 -2.23 -11.94 -18.47
N LEU A 78 -2.90 -13.05 -18.16
CA LEU A 78 -2.27 -14.30 -17.73
C LEU A 78 -2.65 -15.42 -18.69
N THR A 79 -1.66 -16.12 -19.22
CA THR A 79 -1.86 -17.34 -20.00
C THR A 79 -1.67 -18.56 -19.10
N LEU A 80 -2.74 -19.28 -18.83
CA LEU A 80 -2.72 -20.54 -18.09
C LEU A 80 -2.62 -21.70 -19.07
N THR A 81 -1.79 -22.69 -18.76
CA THR A 81 -1.62 -23.90 -19.60
C THR A 81 -1.99 -25.14 -18.79
N GLY A 82 -2.58 -26.13 -19.46
CA GLY A 82 -3.10 -27.34 -18.81
C GLY A 82 -4.58 -27.24 -18.45
N LYS A 83 -5.03 -28.08 -17.51
CA LYS A 83 -6.43 -28.08 -17.04
C LYS A 83 -6.64 -26.92 -16.08
N VAL A 84 -7.55 -26.02 -16.43
CA VAL A 84 -7.99 -24.92 -15.56
C VAL A 84 -9.38 -25.24 -15.05
N ASP A 85 -9.54 -25.26 -13.73
CA ASP A 85 -10.85 -25.29 -13.09
C ASP A 85 -11.36 -23.84 -13.01
N HIS A 86 -12.35 -23.53 -13.83
CA HIS A 86 -12.91 -22.19 -13.95
C HIS A 86 -13.73 -21.79 -12.72
N ASP A 87 -14.40 -22.74 -12.08
CA ASP A 87 -15.22 -22.48 -10.90
C ASP A 87 -14.33 -22.17 -9.70
N ALA A 88 -13.24 -22.93 -9.53
CA ALA A 88 -12.23 -22.65 -8.52
C ALA A 88 -11.54 -21.29 -8.74
N LEU A 89 -11.25 -20.93 -10.00
CA LEU A 89 -10.65 -19.63 -10.32
C LEU A 89 -11.61 -18.48 -10.02
N ALA A 90 -12.89 -18.62 -10.37
CA ALA A 90 -13.91 -17.62 -10.07
C ALA A 90 -14.09 -17.44 -8.55
N ALA A 91 -14.14 -18.55 -7.80
CA ALA A 91 -14.21 -18.51 -6.34
C ALA A 91 -13.00 -17.79 -5.73
N ALA A 92 -11.78 -18.09 -6.20
CA ALA A 92 -10.57 -17.42 -5.71
C ALA A 92 -10.55 -15.90 -5.98
N ILE A 93 -11.09 -15.45 -7.12
CA ILE A 93 -11.25 -14.02 -7.40
C ILE A 93 -12.30 -13.40 -6.46
N GLY A 94 -13.39 -14.11 -6.18
CA GLY A 94 -14.37 -13.73 -5.17
C GLY A 94 -13.74 -13.54 -3.79
N ASP A 95 -12.96 -14.53 -3.34
CA ASP A 95 -12.23 -14.49 -2.06
C ASP A 95 -11.29 -13.28 -1.97
N LEU A 96 -10.60 -12.94 -3.06
CA LEU A 96 -9.77 -11.74 -3.12
C LEU A 96 -10.60 -10.46 -2.92
N ALA A 97 -11.74 -10.35 -3.60
CA ALA A 97 -12.63 -9.20 -3.44
C ALA A 97 -13.18 -9.10 -2.01
N GLU A 98 -13.58 -10.22 -1.41
CA GLU A 98 -14.04 -10.27 -0.02
C GLU A 98 -12.95 -9.83 0.97
N ARG A 99 -11.75 -10.41 0.83
CA ARG A 99 -10.58 -10.13 1.68
C ARG A 99 -10.08 -8.69 1.57
N HIS A 100 -10.08 -8.10 0.37
CA HIS A 100 -9.49 -6.80 0.12
C HIS A 100 -10.56 -5.72 -0.09
N ALA A 101 -10.82 -4.92 0.95
CA ALA A 101 -11.82 -3.85 0.93
C ALA A 101 -11.68 -2.87 -0.26
N VAL A 102 -10.45 -2.60 -0.72
CA VAL A 102 -10.18 -1.72 -1.87
C VAL A 102 -10.83 -2.22 -3.18
N LEU A 103 -11.00 -3.53 -3.35
CA LEU A 103 -11.64 -4.13 -4.53
C LEU A 103 -13.18 -3.99 -4.52
N ARG A 104 -13.74 -3.57 -3.37
CA ARG A 104 -15.18 -3.33 -3.17
C ARG A 104 -15.48 -1.87 -2.81
N THR A 105 -14.50 -0.98 -2.96
CA THR A 105 -14.66 0.44 -2.65
C THR A 105 -15.23 1.19 -3.84
N VAL A 106 -16.23 2.04 -3.58
CA VAL A 106 -16.82 2.95 -4.57
C VAL A 106 -16.54 4.40 -4.18
N PHE A 107 -16.47 5.29 -5.17
CA PHE A 107 -16.23 6.72 -4.99
C PHE A 107 -17.47 7.50 -5.48
N PRO A 108 -18.51 7.67 -4.64
CA PRO A 108 -19.75 8.32 -5.04
C PRO A 108 -19.56 9.82 -5.29
N GLU A 109 -20.48 10.41 -6.08
CA GLU A 109 -20.65 11.86 -6.13
C GLU A 109 -21.36 12.33 -4.85
N ALA A 110 -21.03 13.54 -4.38
CA ALA A 110 -21.77 14.22 -3.32
C ALA A 110 -22.95 14.99 -3.92
#